data_AF-A0A9W8MMB3-F1
#
_entry.id   AF-A0A9W8MMB3-F1
#
_cell.length_a   1.000
_cell.length_b   1.000
_cell.length_c   1.000
_cell.angle_alpha   90.00
_cell.angle_beta   90.00
_cell.angle_gamma   90.00
#
_symmetry.space_group_name_H-M   'P 1'
#
loop_
_entity.id
_entity.type
_entity.pdbx_description
1 polymer ?
#
loop_
_entity_poly.entity_id
_entity_poly.type
_entity_poly.pdbx_seq_one_letter_code
_entity_poly.pdbx_strand_id
1 'polypeptide(L)' 'MDAVTRLCGPSVSSACGRVWGLNSEGEINGAWRDLGVKGLWFMIGNLALCRFHSSHLALQIKAIEEGVFGDRYAAED' A
#
# COMPACT_ATOMS: atom_id res chain seq x y z
N MET A 1 -2.00 7.76 -9.58
CA MET A 1 -0.58 7.49 -9.91
C MET A 1 0.22 8.72 -10.30
N ASP A 2 -0.39 9.81 -10.79
CA ASP A 2 0.34 11.03 -11.16
C ASP A 2 1.32 11.54 -10.09
N ALA A 3 0.88 11.60 -8.82
CA ALA A 3 1.73 12.02 -7.71
C ALA A 3 2.98 11.13 -7.54
N VAL A 4 2.84 9.81 -7.70
CA VAL A 4 3.97 8.86 -7.63
C VAL A 4 4.89 9.07 -8.82
N THR A 5 4.36 9.24 -10.04
CA THR A 5 5.17 9.55 -11.22
C THR A 5 5.98 10.82 -11.05
N ARG A 6 5.39 11.87 -10.48
CA ARG A 6 6.07 13.16 -10.26
C ARG A 6 7.17 13.09 -9.19
N LEU A 7 6.98 12.30 -8.14
CA LEU A 7 7.91 12.24 -7.01
C LEU A 7 8.98 11.16 -7.15
N CYS A 8 8.61 10.01 -7.69
CA CYS A 8 9.45 8.81 -7.76
C CYS A 8 9.87 8.44 -9.19
N GLY A 9 9.32 9.12 -10.20
CA GLY A 9 9.60 8.90 -11.60
C GLY A 9 8.73 7.82 -12.25
N PRO A 10 8.74 7.73 -13.60
CA PRO A 10 7.88 6.82 -14.36
C PRO A 10 8.17 5.33 -14.10
N SER A 11 9.42 4.98 -13.82
CA SER A 11 9.80 3.59 -13.57
C SER A 11 9.13 3.06 -12.30
N VAL A 12 9.16 3.83 -11.21
CA VAL A 12 8.52 3.46 -9.94
C VAL A 12 7.00 3.44 -10.09
N SER A 13 6.41 4.42 -10.76
CA SER A 13 4.95 4.45 -10.93
C SER A 13 4.42 3.33 -11.82
N SER A 14 5.19 2.88 -12.83
CA SER A 14 4.84 1.73 -13.66
C SER A 14 4.90 0.39 -12.92
N ALA A 15 5.70 0.30 -11.85
CA ALA A 15 5.78 -0.88 -11.00
C ALA A 15 4.69 -0.92 -9.91
N CYS A 16 3.97 0.19 -9.73
CA CYS A 16 2.89 0.25 -8.76
C CYS A 16 1.66 -0.53 -9.25
N GLY A 17 1.10 -1.34 -8.35
CA GLY A 17 -0.20 -1.98 -8.54
C GLY A 17 -1.34 -0.96 -8.63
N ARG A 18 -2.53 -1.47 -8.91
CA ARG A 18 -3.74 -0.63 -8.97
C ARG A 18 -3.96 0.04 -7.61
N VAL A 19 -4.28 1.33 -7.63
CA VAL A 19 -4.80 2.05 -6.47
C VAL A 19 -6.24 2.41 -6.77
N TRP A 20 -7.11 2.24 -5.76
CA TRP A 20 -8.56 2.35 -5.86
C TRP A 20 -9.24 1.22 -6.63
N GLY A 21 -10.58 1.26 -6.62
CA GLY A 21 -11.41 0.11 -7.00
C GLY A 21 -11.35 -0.97 -5.92
N LEU A 22 -12.19 -1.98 -6.08
CA LEU A 22 -12.24 -3.13 -5.19
C LEU A 22 -11.56 -4.34 -5.86
N ASN A 23 -10.91 -5.18 -5.07
CA ASN A 23 -10.44 -6.51 -5.50
C ASN A 23 -11.60 -7.53 -5.45
N SER A 24 -11.30 -8.79 -5.76
CA SER A 24 -12.27 -9.91 -5.72
C SER A 24 -12.99 -10.08 -4.36
N GLU A 25 -12.39 -9.62 -3.27
CA GLU A 25 -12.90 -9.70 -1.89
C GLU A 25 -13.65 -8.45 -1.43
N GLY A 26 -13.74 -7.41 -2.27
CA GLY A 26 -14.41 -6.16 -1.91
C GLY A 26 -13.53 -5.18 -1.11
N GLU A 27 -12.22 -5.39 -1.06
CA GLU A 27 -11.26 -4.49 -0.41
C GLU A 27 -10.66 -3.48 -1.38
N ILE A 28 -10.28 -2.29 -0.89
CA ILE A 28 -9.66 -1.26 -1.73
C ILE A 28 -8.24 -1.69 -2.16
N ASN A 29 -7.94 -1.56 -3.46
CA ASN A 29 -6.61 -1.83 -3.98
C ASN A 29 -5.58 -0.76 -3.58
N GLY A 30 -4.36 -1.20 -3.22
CA GLY A 30 -3.14 -0.39 -3.05
C GLY A 30 -3.13 0.64 -1.92
N ALA A 31 -4.29 1.15 -1.48
CA ALA A 31 -4.40 2.10 -0.39
C ALA A 31 -4.15 1.41 0.95
N TRP A 32 -3.22 1.95 1.76
CA TRP A 32 -2.88 1.42 3.10
C TRP A 32 -2.41 -0.04 3.14
N ARG A 33 -2.07 -0.60 1.97
CA ARG A 33 -1.60 -1.97 1.77
C ARG A 33 -0.45 -2.00 0.76
N ASP A 34 -0.09 -3.18 0.31
CA ASP A 34 0.98 -3.35 -0.68
C ASP A 34 0.61 -2.76 -2.04
N LEU A 35 1.62 -2.15 -2.65
CA LEU A 35 1.56 -1.49 -3.94
C LEU A 35 2.47 -2.19 -4.96
N GLY A 36 3.11 -3.30 -4.62
CA GLY A 36 4.04 -4.01 -5.50
C GLY A 36 5.43 -3.39 -5.58
N VAL A 37 5.68 -2.29 -4.87
CA VAL A 37 6.98 -1.63 -4.78
C VAL A 37 7.48 -1.69 -3.34
N LYS A 38 8.62 -2.37 -3.14
CA LYS A 38 9.24 -2.50 -1.82
C LYS A 38 9.58 -1.12 -1.23
N GLY A 39 9.14 -0.88 0.01
CA GLY A 39 9.44 0.36 0.73
C GLY A 39 8.58 1.56 0.33
N LEU A 40 7.53 1.36 -0.49
CA LEU A 40 6.61 2.40 -0.90
C LEU A 40 5.19 2.06 -0.44
N TRP A 41 4.54 3.00 0.24
CA TRP A 41 3.15 2.88 0.68
C TRP A 41 2.33 4.06 0.22
N PHE A 42 1.09 3.78 -0.21
CA PHE A 42 0.17 4.80 -0.68
C PHE A 42 -0.92 5.05 0.36
N MET A 43 -0.78 6.15 1.10
CA MET A 43 -1.76 6.60 2.10
C MET A 43 -2.73 7.58 1.45
N ILE A 44 -4.03 7.33 1.61
CA ILE A 44 -5.06 8.17 1.00
C ILE A 44 -6.32 8.23 1.86
N GLY A 45 -7.08 9.31 1.70
CA GLY A 45 -8.35 9.51 2.39
C GLY A 45 -8.32 10.72 3.33
N ASN A 46 -9.39 10.84 4.11
CA ASN A 46 -9.53 11.90 5.10
C ASN A 46 -8.87 11.50 6.44
N LEU A 47 -8.97 12.38 7.44
CA LEU A 47 -8.40 12.17 8.76
C LEU A 47 -8.90 10.89 9.45
N ALA A 48 -10.14 10.45 9.20
CA ALA A 48 -10.68 9.24 9.80
C ALA A 48 -9.96 7.99 9.28
N LEU A 49 -9.79 7.88 7.96
CA LEU A 49 -9.03 6.79 7.33
C LEU A 49 -7.56 6.83 7.78
N CYS A 50 -6.95 8.02 7.80
CA CYS A 50 -5.57 8.16 8.23
C CYS A 50 -5.37 7.71 9.68
N ARG A 51 -6.25 8.13 10.59
CA ARG A 51 -6.19 7.74 12.00
C ARG A 51 -6.33 6.24 12.17
N PHE A 52 -7.23 5.61 11.41
CA PHE A 52 -7.47 4.18 11.52
C PHE A 52 -6.30 3.36 10.97
N HIS A 53 -5.85 3.62 9.74
CA HIS A 53 -4.90 2.75 9.05
C HIS A 53 -3.42 3.00 9.40
N SER A 54 -3.04 4.19 9.90
CA SER A 54 -1.63 4.49 10.15
C SER A 54 -0.98 3.53 11.16
N SER A 55 -1.67 3.17 12.24
CA SER A 55 -1.15 2.22 13.23
C SER A 55 -0.95 0.83 12.64
N HIS A 56 -1.90 0.36 11.82
CA HIS A 56 -1.79 -0.92 11.13
C HIS A 56 -0.58 -0.93 10.20
N LEU A 57 -0.41 0.11 9.39
CA LEU A 57 0.71 0.25 8.48
C LEU A 57 2.05 0.31 9.24
N ALA A 58 2.14 1.09 10.31
CA ALA A 58 3.35 1.20 11.11
C ALA A 58 3.77 -0.16 11.73
N LEU A 59 2.81 -0.96 12.20
CA LEU A 59 3.09 -2.31 12.70
C LEU A 59 3.56 -3.26 11.59
N GLN A 60 3.00 -3.17 10.38
CA GLN A 60 3.50 -3.94 9.24
C GLN A 60 4.94 -3.56 8.90
N ILE A 61 5.24 -2.26 8.81
CA ILE A 61 6.60 -1.75 8.55
C ILE A 61 7.55 -2.26 9.62
N LYS A 62 7.17 -2.14 10.89
CA LYS A 62 7.99 -2.62 12.01
C LYS A 62 8.26 -4.12 11.91
N ALA A 63 7.25 -4.92 11.61
CA ALA A 63 7.41 -6.37 11.44
C ALA A 63 8.31 -6.72 10.25
N ILE A 64 8.29 -5.92 9.16
CA ILE A 64 9.22 -6.07 8.02
C ILE A 64 10.65 -5.77 8.46
N GLU A 65 10.87 -4.68 9.20
CA GLU A 65 12.18 -4.28 9.69
C GLU A 65 12.78 -5.30 10.67
N GLU A 66 11.94 -5.91 11.51
CA GLU A 66 12.34 -6.95 12.46
C GLU A 66 12.43 -8.36 11.83
N GLY A 67 12.07 -8.51 10.55
CA GLY A 67 12.12 -9.80 9.86
C GLY A 67 11.05 -10.82 10.30
N VAL A 68 9.95 -10.36 10.92
CA VAL A 68 8.87 -11.21 11.46
C VAL A 68 7.54 -11.06 10.70
N PHE A 69 7.51 -10.30 9.61
CA PHE A 69 6.29 -10.04 8.83
C PHE A 69 5.69 -11.29 8.17
N GLY A 70 6.51 -12.31 7.90
CA GLY A 70 6.09 -13.51 7.16
C GLY A 70 5.70 -13.20 5.72
N ASP A 71 4.83 -14.03 5.16
CA ASP A 71 4.27 -13.83 3.83
C ASP A 71 3.13 -12.81 3.87
N ARG A 72 3.13 -11.90 2.90
CA ARG A 72 2.10 -10.88 2.81
C ARG A 72 0.80 -11.49 2.28
N TYR A 73 -0.31 -11.24 2.99
CA TYR A 73 -1.63 -11.53 2.45
C TYR A 73 -1.92 -10.70 1.19
N ALA A 74 -2.33 -11.39 0.13
CA ALA A 74 -2.89 -10.81 -1.08
C ALA A 74 -4.16 -11.59 -1.42
N ALA A 75 -5.22 -10.87 -1.80
CA ALA A 75 -6.40 -11.53 -2.34
C ALA A 75 -6.01 -12.24 -3.64
N GLU A 76 -6.62 -13.40 -3.88
CA GLU A 76 -6.48 -14.10 -5.15
C GLU A 76 -7.31 -13.33 -6.19
N ASP A 77 -6.61 -12.61 -7.09
CA ASP A 77 -7.18 -11.93 -8.25
C ASP A 77 -6.84 -12.68 -9.55
#